data_AF-A0A369FHC3-F1
#
_entry.id   AF-A0A369FHC3-F1
#
_cell.length_a   1.000
_cell.length_b   1.000
_cell.length_c   1.000
_cell.angle_alpha   90.00
_cell.angle_beta   90.00
_cell.angle_gamma   90.00
#
_symmetry.space_group_name_H-M   'P 1'
#
loop_
_entity.id
_entity.type
_entity.pdbx_description
1 polymer ?
#
loop_
_entity_poly.entity_id
_entity_poly.type
_entity_poly.pdbx_seq_one_letter_code
_entity_poly.pdbx_strand_id
1 'polypeptide(L)'
;MNQPIHNAYWLSRFDSLLNSALAQHRAVSLIRVDLRFPEYMPATIMDTDLDSAVISRFFESLKAKIQAYQRKKRRANKRVRATTLHYFWCREFGKEKGRKHYHVILLLNKDTWCSPGDFTVPSSLATLIKLAWCSALHLEPWQGNG
;
A
#
# COMPACT_ATOMS: atom_id res chain seq x y z
N MET A 1 -23.63 12.91 21.73
CA MET A 1 -23.91 12.10 20.52
C MET A 1 -22.90 12.50 19.46
N ASN A 2 -21.87 11.66 19.23
CA ASN A 2 -20.89 11.90 18.17
C ASN A 2 -21.54 11.55 16.83
N GLN A 3 -21.99 12.55 16.07
CA GLN A 3 -22.29 12.30 14.66
C GLN A 3 -20.97 11.93 13.97
N PRO A 4 -20.91 10.81 13.23
CA PRO A 4 -19.75 10.55 12.40
C PRO A 4 -19.74 11.62 11.32
N ILE A 5 -18.78 12.55 11.40
CA ILE A 5 -18.49 13.47 10.29
C ILE A 5 -17.87 12.60 9.20
N HIS A 6 -18.69 11.85 8.48
CA HIS A 6 -18.30 11.30 7.20
C HIS A 6 -18.08 12.49 6.29
N ASN A 7 -16.82 12.82 6.07
CA ASN A 7 -16.45 13.92 5.20
C ASN A 7 -16.86 13.54 3.77
N ALA A 8 -17.98 14.12 3.28
CA ALA A 8 -18.55 13.86 1.97
C ALA A 8 -17.53 14.07 0.83
N TYR A 9 -16.54 14.95 1.04
CA TYR A 9 -15.43 15.10 0.12
C TYR A 9 -14.57 13.83 0.02
N TRP A 10 -14.16 13.24 1.15
CA TRP A 10 -13.36 12.02 1.13
C TRP A 10 -14.12 10.82 0.57
N LEU A 11 -15.42 10.73 0.85
CA LEU A 11 -16.28 9.69 0.29
C LEU A 11 -16.36 9.80 -1.24
N SER A 12 -16.63 11.00 -1.77
CA SER A 12 -16.70 11.20 -3.22
C SER A 12 -15.36 10.94 -3.93
N ARG A 13 -14.23 11.25 -3.30
CA ARG A 13 -12.90 10.90 -3.81
C ARG A 13 -12.67 9.39 -3.82
N PHE A 14 -13.11 8.69 -2.78
CA PHE A 14 -13.03 7.24 -2.72
C PHE A 14 -13.93 6.58 -3.79
N ASP A 15 -15.16 7.06 -3.95
CA ASP A 15 -16.10 6.56 -4.97
C ASP A 15 -15.55 6.76 -6.38
N SER A 16 -15.01 7.95 -6.68
CA SER A 16 -14.36 8.23 -7.97
C SER A 16 -13.19 7.27 -8.25
N LEU A 17 -12.37 6.99 -7.22
CA LEU A 17 -11.25 6.09 -7.32
C LEU A 17 -11.68 4.62 -7.51
N LEU A 18 -12.72 4.19 -6.80
CA LEU A 18 -13.31 2.86 -6.94
C LEU A 18 -13.93 2.66 -8.33
N ASN A 19 -14.69 3.65 -8.81
CA ASN A 19 -15.26 3.66 -10.16
C ASN A 19 -14.17 3.60 -11.24
N SER A 20 -13.06 4.33 -11.05
CA SER A 20 -11.92 4.27 -11.96
C SER A 20 -11.27 2.88 -11.99
N ALA A 21 -11.14 2.23 -10.83
CA ALA A 21 -10.61 0.87 -10.75
C ALA A 21 -11.55 -0.16 -11.41
N LEU A 22 -12.86 -0.04 -11.21
CA LEU A 22 -13.88 -0.91 -11.81
C LEU A 22 -14.03 -0.69 -13.32
N ALA A 23 -13.81 0.52 -13.81
CA ALA A 23 -13.77 0.80 -15.24
C ALA A 23 -12.58 0.10 -15.94
N GLN A 24 -11.46 -0.07 -15.24
CA GLN A 24 -10.25 -0.72 -15.78
C GLN A 24 -10.23 -2.25 -15.60
N HIS A 25 -10.95 -2.77 -14.61
CA HIS A 25 -10.88 -4.17 -14.21
C HIS A 25 -12.26 -4.76 -14.00
N ARG A 26 -12.54 -5.92 -14.61
CA ARG A 26 -13.81 -6.66 -14.45
C ARG A 26 -14.17 -6.89 -12.97
N ALA A 27 -13.16 -7.14 -12.14
CA ALA A 27 -13.32 -7.26 -10.71
C ALA A 27 -12.08 -6.67 -10.00
N VAL A 28 -12.31 -6.03 -8.86
CA VAL A 28 -11.29 -5.34 -8.08
C VAL A 28 -11.16 -6.01 -6.71
N SER A 29 -9.92 -6.22 -6.27
CA SER A 29 -9.61 -6.56 -4.88
C SER A 29 -9.33 -5.27 -4.12
N LEU A 30 -10.04 -5.08 -3.01
CA LEU A 30 -9.80 -4.00 -2.05
C LEU A 30 -9.03 -4.58 -0.87
N ILE A 31 -7.82 -4.08 -0.65
CA ILE A 31 -6.93 -4.56 0.42
C ILE A 31 -6.53 -3.38 1.30
N ARG A 32 -6.88 -3.46 2.58
CA ARG A 32 -6.40 -2.51 3.59
C ARG A 32 -5.04 -2.96 4.11
N VAL A 33 -4.12 -2.02 4.23
CA VAL A 33 -2.77 -2.18 4.76
C VAL A 33 -2.53 -1.09 5.79
N ASP A 34 -2.08 -1.48 6.97
CA ASP A 34 -1.69 -0.54 8.02
C ASP A 34 -0.15 -0.50 8.06
N LEU A 35 0.44 0.61 7.63
CA LEU A 35 1.89 0.80 7.58
C LEU A 35 2.36 1.46 8.87
N ARG A 36 3.16 0.73 9.64
CA ARG A 36 3.73 1.19 10.91
C ARG A 36 5.25 1.31 10.80
N PHE A 37 5.78 2.34 11.45
CA PHE A 37 7.23 2.50 11.59
C PHE A 37 7.74 1.51 12.66
N PRO A 38 8.87 0.83 12.42
CA PRO A 38 9.43 -0.12 13.40
C PRO A 38 9.69 0.53 14.76
N GLU A 39 9.41 -0.20 15.84
CA GLU A 39 9.44 0.38 17.21
C GLU A 39 10.79 0.98 17.60
N TYR A 40 11.88 0.37 17.13
CA TYR A 40 13.24 0.84 17.38
C TYR A 40 13.58 2.17 16.69
N MET A 41 12.78 2.60 15.71
CA MET A 41 12.97 3.89 15.04
C MET A 41 12.43 5.02 15.95
N PRO A 42 13.27 6.01 16.31
CA PRO A 42 12.83 7.11 17.17
C PRO A 42 11.86 8.03 16.42
N ALA A 43 10.89 8.59 17.16
CA ALA A 43 9.86 9.47 16.60
C ALA A 43 10.44 10.72 15.93
N THR A 44 11.58 11.22 16.41
CA THR A 44 12.28 12.38 15.83
C THR A 44 12.70 12.17 14.38
N ILE A 45 13.12 10.95 14.01
CA ILE A 45 13.47 10.60 12.63
C ILE A 45 12.20 10.47 11.77
N MET A 46 11.09 10.04 12.39
CA MET A 46 9.79 9.95 11.72
C MET A 46 9.25 11.34 11.33
N ASP A 47 9.61 12.40 12.05
CA ASP A 47 9.12 13.76 11.82
C ASP A 47 10.04 14.61 10.90
N THR A 48 11.33 14.26 10.79
CA THR A 48 12.28 14.98 9.91
C THR A 48 12.11 14.70 8.42
N ASP A 49 11.56 13.54 8.07
CA ASP A 49 11.32 13.17 6.68
C ASP A 49 10.06 13.89 6.20
N LEU A 50 10.20 14.90 5.32
CA LEU A 50 9.10 15.74 4.82
C LEU A 50 7.91 14.83 4.46
N ASP A 51 6.85 14.85 5.27
CA ASP A 51 5.92 13.73 5.50
C ASP A 51 5.32 13.07 4.24
N SER A 52 5.13 13.83 3.17
CA SER A 52 4.65 13.30 1.88
C SER A 52 5.67 12.41 1.17
N ALA A 53 6.96 12.55 1.46
CA ALA A 53 8.04 11.83 0.80
C ALA A 53 7.98 10.33 1.09
N VAL A 54 7.82 9.91 2.35
CA VAL A 54 7.84 8.48 2.70
C VAL A 54 6.68 7.71 2.08
N ILE A 55 5.45 8.26 2.16
CA ILE A 55 4.28 7.59 1.58
C ILE A 55 4.33 7.60 0.05
N SER A 56 4.90 8.65 -0.56
CA SER A 56 5.15 8.68 -2.00
C SER A 56 6.20 7.64 -2.41
N ARG A 57 7.33 7.54 -1.69
CA ARG A 57 8.36 6.51 -1.90
C ARG A 57 7.76 5.11 -1.79
N PHE A 58 6.88 4.88 -0.83
CA PHE A 58 6.16 3.61 -0.69
C PHE A 58 5.35 3.27 -1.95
N PHE A 59 4.48 4.17 -2.41
CA PHE A 59 3.66 3.90 -3.59
C PHE A 59 4.48 3.76 -4.87
N GLU A 60 5.52 4.57 -5.06
CA GLU A 60 6.43 4.42 -6.21
C GLU A 60 7.19 3.09 -6.17
N SER A 61 7.67 2.68 -4.98
CA SER A 61 8.32 1.39 -4.78
C SER A 61 7.36 0.22 -5.05
N LEU A 62 6.10 0.32 -4.59
CA LEU A 62 5.08 -0.70 -4.81
C LEU A 62 4.67 -0.80 -6.30
N LYS A 63 4.46 0.34 -6.98
CA LYS A 63 4.20 0.38 -8.43
C LYS A 63 5.33 -0.28 -9.20
N ALA A 64 6.58 0.08 -8.91
CA ALA A 64 7.75 -0.50 -9.57
C ALA A 64 7.85 -2.01 -9.36
N LYS A 65 7.56 -2.50 -8.14
CA LYS A 65 7.52 -3.93 -7.80
C LYS A 65 6.40 -4.68 -8.54
N ILE A 66 5.20 -4.11 -8.63
CA ILE A 66 4.08 -4.68 -9.40
C ILE A 66 4.43 -4.75 -10.89
N GLN A 67 5.05 -3.71 -11.45
CA GLN A 67 5.51 -3.73 -12.84
C GLN A 67 6.60 -4.79 -13.06
N ALA A 68 7.58 -4.89 -12.16
CA ALA A 68 8.62 -5.91 -12.22
C ALA A 68 8.05 -7.33 -12.15
N TYR A 69 7.07 -7.58 -11.28
CA TYR A 69 6.33 -8.84 -11.21
C TYR A 69 5.66 -9.19 -12.54
N GLN A 70 4.93 -8.24 -13.13
CA GLN A 70 4.28 -8.45 -14.44
C GLN A 70 5.31 -8.73 -15.53
N ARG A 71 6.41 -7.98 -15.58
CA ARG A 71 7.52 -8.22 -16.53
C ARG A 71 8.14 -9.61 -16.36
N LYS A 72 8.39 -10.04 -15.12
CA LYS A 72 8.95 -11.37 -14.81
C LYS A 72 8.02 -12.48 -15.30
N LYS A 73 6.71 -12.38 -15.08
CA LYS A 73 5.75 -13.36 -15.59
C LYS A 73 5.71 -13.40 -17.13
N ARG A 74 5.70 -12.23 -17.80
CA ARG A 74 5.75 -12.17 -19.28
C ARG A 74 7.00 -12.85 -19.83
N ARG A 75 8.18 -12.56 -19.26
CA ARG A 75 9.45 -13.19 -19.65
C ARG A 75 9.46 -14.70 -19.46
N ALA A 76 8.77 -15.20 -18.44
CA ALA A 76 8.61 -16.62 -18.19
C ALA A 76 7.48 -17.27 -19.04
N ASN A 77 6.95 -16.57 -20.04
CA ASN A 77 5.82 -16.97 -20.87
C ASN A 77 4.57 -17.41 -20.07
N LYS A 78 4.40 -16.86 -18.86
CA LYS A 78 3.24 -17.12 -18.00
C LYS A 78 2.15 -16.11 -18.30
N ARG A 79 0.89 -16.53 -18.20
CA ARG A 79 -0.27 -15.64 -18.34
C ARG A 79 -0.16 -14.45 -17.37
N VAL A 80 -0.30 -13.24 -17.90
CA VAL A 80 -0.32 -11.99 -17.13
C VAL A 80 -1.68 -11.34 -17.23
N ARG A 81 -2.27 -11.05 -16.08
CA ARG A 81 -3.44 -10.20 -15.94
C ARG A 81 -2.94 -8.79 -15.65
N ALA A 82 -3.16 -7.88 -16.60
CA ALA A 82 -2.75 -6.49 -16.44
C ALA A 82 -3.42 -5.90 -15.19
N THR A 83 -2.65 -5.22 -14.36
CA THR A 83 -3.16 -4.59 -13.14
C THR A 83 -2.53 -3.23 -12.98
N THR A 84 -3.39 -2.25 -12.65
CA THR A 84 -3.00 -0.88 -12.30
C THR A 84 -3.32 -0.70 -10.83
N LEU A 85 -2.33 -0.22 -10.06
CA LEU A 85 -2.56 0.09 -8.66
C LEU A 85 -3.29 1.42 -8.55
N HIS A 86 -4.51 1.39 -8.02
CA HIS A 86 -5.16 2.58 -7.45
C HIS A 86 -5.07 2.49 -5.94
N TYR A 87 -5.00 3.63 -5.26
CA TYR A 87 -4.83 3.64 -3.82
C TYR A 87 -5.42 4.88 -3.17
N PHE A 88 -5.82 4.71 -1.91
CA PHE A 88 -6.25 5.77 -1.02
C PHE A 88 -5.48 5.63 0.29
N TRP A 89 -5.17 6.72 0.97
CA TRP A 89 -4.48 6.64 2.25
C TRP A 89 -4.87 7.79 3.18
N CYS A 90 -4.79 7.52 4.48
CA CYS A 90 -4.77 8.56 5.51
C CYS A 90 -3.62 8.32 6.47
N ARG A 91 -3.22 9.39 7.15
CA ARG A 91 -2.22 9.37 8.21
C ARG A 91 -2.90 9.62 9.54
N GLU A 92 -2.51 8.85 10.52
CA GLU A 92 -2.93 9.02 11.90
C GLU A 92 -1.72 9.03 12.83
N PHE A 93 -1.92 9.57 14.03
CA PHE A 93 -0.93 9.55 15.11
C PHE A 93 -1.51 8.71 16.25
N GLY A 94 -0.80 7.65 16.62
CA GLY A 94 -1.22 6.75 17.69
C GLY A 94 -1.40 7.47 19.02
N LYS A 95 -2.46 7.12 19.76
CA LYS A 95 -2.88 7.82 20.98
C LYS A 95 -1.87 7.81 22.12
N GLU A 96 -1.11 6.72 22.28
CA GLU A 96 -0.23 6.53 23.45
C GLU A 96 1.16 7.17 23.28
N LYS A 97 1.77 7.00 22.10
CA LYS A 97 3.16 7.42 21.84
C LYS A 97 3.29 8.47 20.74
N GLY A 98 2.16 8.99 20.23
CA GLY A 98 2.14 9.94 19.10
C GLY A 98 2.75 9.37 17.82
N ARG A 99 2.93 8.06 17.70
CA ARG A 99 3.64 7.45 16.57
C ARG A 99 2.78 7.53 15.32
N LYS A 100 3.35 8.07 14.26
CA LYS A 100 2.76 8.13 12.93
C LYS A 100 2.52 6.73 12.37
N HIS A 101 1.36 6.50 11.78
CA HIS A 101 1.06 5.33 10.96
C HIS A 101 0.16 5.72 9.79
N TYR A 102 0.16 4.91 8.73
CA TYR A 102 -0.65 5.13 7.55
C TYR A 102 -1.66 4.00 7.37
N HIS A 103 -2.93 4.36 7.17
CA HIS A 103 -3.93 3.42 6.68
C HIS A 103 -4.01 3.57 5.17
N VAL A 104 -3.73 2.49 4.47
CA VAL A 104 -3.71 2.45 3.01
C VAL A 104 -4.77 1.48 2.52
N ILE A 105 -5.51 1.87 1.49
CA ILE A 105 -6.37 1.00 0.71
C ILE A 105 -5.72 0.84 -0.67
N LEU A 106 -5.52 -0.40 -1.10
CA LEU A 106 -5.05 -0.77 -2.42
C LEU A 106 -6.21 -1.36 -3.21
N LEU A 107 -6.43 -0.86 -4.43
CA LEU A 107 -7.35 -1.42 -5.40
C LEU A 107 -6.54 -1.99 -6.57
N LEU A 108 -6.70 -3.29 -6.80
CA LEU A 108 -5.96 -4.06 -7.79
C LEU A 108 -6.90 -4.94 -8.59
N ASN A 109 -6.51 -5.34 -9.80
CA ASN A 109 -7.22 -6.36 -10.56
C ASN A 109 -7.31 -7.67 -9.74
N LYS A 110 -8.54 -8.11 -9.44
CA LYS A 110 -8.81 -9.33 -8.68
C LYS A 110 -8.27 -10.58 -9.36
N ASP A 111 -8.23 -10.59 -10.69
CA ASP A 111 -7.67 -11.71 -11.47
C ASP A 111 -6.14 -11.82 -11.34
N THR A 112 -5.47 -10.75 -10.89
CA THR A 112 -4.01 -10.76 -10.62
C THR A 112 -3.73 -11.14 -9.17
N TRP A 113 -4.43 -10.51 -8.23
CA TRP A 113 -4.34 -10.78 -6.79
C TRP A 113 -5.73 -10.73 -6.17
N CYS A 114 -6.29 -11.89 -5.83
CA CYS A 114 -7.56 -12.00 -5.10
C CYS A 114 -7.37 -11.87 -3.58
N SER A 115 -6.15 -12.02 -3.09
CA SER A 115 -5.75 -11.85 -1.69
C SER A 115 -4.29 -11.37 -1.60
N PRO A 116 -3.85 -10.86 -0.42
CA PRO A 116 -2.45 -10.50 -0.21
C PRO A 116 -1.48 -11.68 -0.38
N GLY A 117 -1.92 -12.89 -0.03
CA GLY A 117 -1.05 -14.07 0.05
C GLY A 117 -0.18 -14.05 1.31
N ASP A 118 0.95 -14.76 1.26
CA ASP A 118 1.82 -15.03 2.41
C ASP A 118 3.18 -14.30 2.30
N PHE A 119 3.71 -13.80 3.41
CA PHE A 119 4.99 -13.06 3.46
C PHE A 119 6.22 -13.92 3.12
N THR A 120 6.13 -15.23 3.23
CA THR A 120 7.19 -16.20 2.87
C THR A 120 7.29 -16.42 1.36
N VAL A 121 6.25 -16.05 0.60
CA VAL A 121 6.22 -16.23 -0.86
C VAL A 121 6.73 -14.96 -1.54
N PRO A 122 7.93 -14.95 -2.16
CA PRO A 122 8.56 -13.71 -2.67
C PRO A 122 7.75 -12.93 -3.72
N SER A 123 6.78 -13.59 -4.34
CA SER A 123 5.93 -13.02 -5.39
C SER A 123 4.49 -12.74 -4.95
N SER A 124 4.18 -12.95 -3.67
CA SER A 124 2.89 -12.57 -3.09
C SER A 124 2.78 -11.06 -2.98
N LEU A 125 1.55 -10.56 -2.98
CA LEU A 125 1.32 -9.13 -2.80
C LEU A 125 1.75 -8.67 -1.40
N ALA A 126 1.56 -9.50 -0.37
CA ALA A 126 2.01 -9.25 1.00
C ALA A 126 3.52 -8.98 1.06
N THR A 127 4.34 -9.82 0.41
CA THR A 127 5.79 -9.61 0.37
C THR A 127 6.16 -8.38 -0.45
N LEU A 128 5.48 -8.11 -1.58
CA LEU A 128 5.73 -6.89 -2.35
C LEU A 128 5.42 -5.62 -1.55
N ILE A 129 4.34 -5.61 -0.77
CA ILE A 129 3.96 -4.52 0.14
C ILE A 129 5.04 -4.34 1.23
N LYS A 130 5.45 -5.42 1.89
CA LYS A 130 6.50 -5.39 2.92
C LYS A 130 7.80 -4.80 2.36
N LEU A 131 8.26 -5.31 1.21
CA LEU A 131 9.47 -4.83 0.57
C LEU A 131 9.37 -3.37 0.10
N ALA A 132 8.18 -2.92 -0.33
CA ALA A 132 7.94 -1.53 -0.69
C ALA A 132 8.04 -0.62 0.54
N TRP A 133 7.53 -1.07 1.69
CA TRP A 133 7.61 -0.33 2.94
C TRP A 133 9.03 -0.24 3.48
N CYS A 134 9.75 -1.36 3.55
CA CYS A 134 11.18 -1.37 3.90
C CYS A 134 11.98 -0.42 3.01
N SER A 135 11.76 -0.49 1.69
CA SER A 135 12.43 0.40 0.74
C SER A 135 12.10 1.88 0.94
N ALA A 136 10.86 2.22 1.34
CA ALA A 136 10.47 3.60 1.62
C ALA A 136 11.13 4.16 2.89
N LEU A 137 11.43 3.28 3.85
CA LEU A 137 12.11 3.59 5.10
C LEU A 137 13.63 3.46 5.05
N HIS A 138 14.21 3.11 3.90
CA HIS A 138 15.63 2.80 3.75
C HIS A 138 16.10 1.67 4.68
N LEU A 139 15.24 0.65 4.83
CA LEU A 139 15.47 -0.52 5.66
C LEU A 139 15.65 -1.79 4.83
N GLU A 140 16.37 -2.73 5.40
CA GLU A 140 16.45 -4.08 4.89
C GLU A 140 15.18 -4.89 5.21
N PRO A 141 14.82 -5.92 4.40
CA PRO A 141 13.56 -6.65 4.56
C PRO A 141 13.36 -7.32 5.93
N TRP A 142 14.43 -7.74 6.61
CA TRP A 142 14.35 -8.35 7.94
C TRP A 142 14.12 -7.33 9.06
N GLN A 143 14.32 -6.04 8.79
CA GLN A 143 14.15 -4.96 9.77
C GLN A 143 12.71 -4.42 9.78
N GLY A 144 11.92 -4.70 8.75
CA GLY A 144 10.54 -4.18 8.60
C GLY A 144 9.44 -5.02 9.26
N ASN A 145 9.74 -5.72 10.37
CA ASN A 145 8.68 -6.38 11.14
C ASN A 145 7.96 -5.32 12.00
N GLY A 146 6.72 -5.00 11.63
CA GLY A 146 5.85 -4.04 12.30
C GLY A 146 4.43 -4.11 11.77
#